data_AF-A0A1B6HTL2-F1
#
_entry.id   AF-A0A1B6HTL2-F1
#
_cell.length_a   1.000
_cell.length_b   1.000
_cell.length_c   1.000
_cell.angle_alpha   90.00
_cell.angle_beta   90.00
_cell.angle_gamma   90.00
#
_symmetry.space_group_name_H-M   'P 1'
#
loop_
_entity.id
_entity.type
_entity.pdbx_description
1 polymer ?
#
loop_
_entity_poly.entity_id
_entity_poly.type
_entity_poly.pdbx_seq_one_letter_code
_entity_poly.pdbx_strand_id
1 'polypeptide(L)'
;STYITPILRHDVHCFGEDTCFPLAFGVPAILMVVSLLLFLAGKKLYICKEPQGNIIVEVSKCISHALVVSFKSKQKKEHWLDHAADKFDKTLISHTKAVLQVLFLFIPLPLFWALFDQQGSRWTFQATRMDGSLGWFTIKPDQMQVINPFLILAFIPLFDSFIYPSLAKCKLLVRPLQRLSAGGLLAAVAFIVSALLEVRLEATYAVLPDVGQAQLRVFNGLECDVHMTSTLTSVSGNIN
;
A
#
# COMPACT_ATOMS: atom_id res chain seq x y z
N SER A 1 14.62 3.59 -4.08
CA SER A 1 14.02 4.93 -4.25
C SER A 1 13.62 5.53 -2.90
N THR A 2 12.84 4.85 -2.07
CA THR A 2 12.30 5.43 -0.81
C THR A 2 13.33 5.93 0.22
N TYR A 3 14.53 5.35 0.27
CA TYR A 3 15.61 5.83 1.18
C TYR A 3 16.46 6.95 0.57
N ILE A 4 16.82 6.82 -0.71
CA ILE A 4 17.78 7.69 -1.39
C ILE A 4 17.12 8.95 -1.97
N THR A 5 15.89 8.83 -2.46
CA THR A 5 15.14 9.94 -3.11
C THR A 5 14.82 11.10 -2.14
N PRO A 6 14.44 10.88 -0.87
CA PRO A 6 14.23 11.98 0.08
C PRO A 6 15.53 12.72 0.43
N ILE A 7 16.65 11.99 0.55
CA ILE A 7 17.98 12.55 0.81
C ILE A 7 18.41 13.43 -0.37
N LEU A 8 18.29 12.93 -1.60
CA LEU A 8 18.59 13.72 -2.81
C LEU A 8 17.69 14.95 -2.98
N ARG A 9 16.44 14.88 -2.51
CA ARG A 9 15.47 15.98 -2.63
C ARG A 9 15.69 17.08 -1.60
N HIS A 10 16.06 16.75 -0.37
CA HIS A 10 16.08 17.70 0.75
C HIS A 10 17.50 18.14 1.13
N ASP A 11 18.52 17.32 0.87
CA ASP A 11 19.90 17.62 1.30
C ASP A 11 20.76 18.21 0.17
N VAL A 12 20.22 18.25 -1.06
CA VAL A 12 20.85 18.89 -2.23
C VAL A 12 19.98 20.06 -2.69
N HIS A 13 20.57 21.24 -2.76
CA HIS A 13 19.89 22.46 -3.16
C HIS A 13 20.11 22.64 -4.66
N CYS A 14 19.03 22.79 -5.42
CA CYS A 14 19.11 22.97 -6.87
C CYS A 14 18.44 24.28 -7.25
N PHE A 15 19.08 25.03 -8.15
CA PHE A 15 18.54 26.29 -8.70
C PHE A 15 18.17 27.35 -7.66
N GLY A 16 18.82 27.33 -6.49
CA GLY A 16 18.58 28.30 -5.42
C GLY A 16 17.33 28.03 -4.56
N GLU A 17 16.69 26.87 -4.71
CA GLU A 17 15.61 26.41 -3.83
C GLU A 17 16.07 25.30 -2.88
N ASP A 18 15.46 25.26 -1.69
CA ASP A 18 15.77 24.31 -0.60
C ASP A 18 15.42 22.85 -0.92
N THR A 19 14.73 22.61 -2.04
CA THR A 19 14.36 21.24 -2.46
C THR A 19 14.66 20.97 -3.94
N CYS A 20 15.41 19.90 -4.22
CA CYS A 20 15.80 19.51 -5.57
C CYS A 20 14.88 18.43 -6.17
N PHE A 21 13.72 18.85 -6.65
CA PHE A 21 12.82 17.98 -7.42
C PHE A 21 13.40 17.49 -8.77
N PRO A 22 14.10 18.30 -9.57
CA PRO A 22 14.61 17.85 -10.88
C PRO A 22 15.56 16.65 -10.78
N LEU A 23 16.40 16.58 -9.75
CA LEU A 23 17.31 15.46 -9.53
C LEU A 23 16.57 14.20 -9.08
N ALA A 24 15.56 14.35 -8.22
CA ALA A 24 14.71 13.24 -7.77
C ALA A 24 13.97 12.55 -8.93
N PHE A 25 13.54 13.31 -9.94
CA PHE A 25 12.86 12.77 -11.13
C PHE A 25 13.82 12.40 -12.28
N GLY A 26 14.97 13.07 -12.38
CA GLY A 26 15.96 12.83 -13.44
C GLY A 26 16.64 11.46 -13.32
N VAL A 27 16.95 11.01 -12.10
CA VAL A 27 17.61 9.70 -11.89
C VAL A 27 16.76 8.53 -12.41
N PRO A 28 15.47 8.40 -12.06
CA PRO A 28 14.59 7.40 -12.67
C PRO A 28 14.48 7.50 -14.19
N ALA A 29 14.39 8.72 -14.74
CA ALA A 29 14.27 8.92 -16.18
C ALA A 29 15.49 8.37 -16.93
N ILE A 30 16.70 8.64 -16.44
CA ILE A 30 17.95 8.10 -17.03
C ILE A 30 17.97 6.58 -16.93
N LEU A 31 17.60 6.01 -15.77
CA LEU A 31 17.53 4.56 -15.60
C LEU A 31 16.53 3.90 -16.56
N MET A 32 15.38 4.55 -16.82
CA MET A 32 14.39 4.08 -17.79
C MET A 32 14.92 4.12 -19.23
N VAL A 33 15.66 5.15 -19.61
CA VAL A 33 16.32 5.25 -20.92
C VAL A 33 17.38 4.16 -21.08
N VAL A 34 18.22 3.94 -20.06
CA VAL A 34 19.23 2.87 -20.06
C VAL A 34 18.57 1.50 -20.19
N SER A 35 17.51 1.25 -19.43
CA SER A 35 16.72 0.02 -19.53
C SER A 35 16.19 -0.19 -20.95
N LEU A 36 15.57 0.84 -21.56
CA LEU A 36 15.06 0.76 -22.93
C LEU A 36 16.16 0.42 -23.94
N LEU A 37 17.33 1.05 -23.85
CA LEU A 37 18.46 0.74 -24.74
C LEU A 37 18.94 -0.70 -24.59
N LEU A 38 18.99 -1.23 -23.36
CA LEU A 38 19.31 -2.64 -23.10
C LEU A 38 18.25 -3.59 -23.69
N PHE A 39 16.96 -3.28 -23.51
CA PHE A 39 15.85 -4.06 -24.09
C PHE A 39 15.90 -4.05 -25.63
N LEU A 40 16.19 -2.90 -26.25
CA LEU A 40 16.33 -2.78 -27.70
C LEU A 40 17.55 -3.54 -28.24
N ALA A 41 18.68 -3.47 -27.55
CA ALA A 41 19.87 -4.25 -27.88
C ALA A 41 19.62 -5.76 -27.76
N GLY A 42 18.86 -6.18 -26.75
CA GLY A 42 18.47 -7.57 -26.51
C GLY A 42 17.39 -8.12 -27.44
N LYS A 43 16.73 -7.27 -28.25
CA LYS A 43 15.60 -7.66 -29.12
C LYS A 43 15.93 -8.83 -30.06
N LYS A 44 17.19 -8.97 -30.50
CA LYS A 44 17.61 -10.10 -31.36
C LYS A 44 17.56 -11.47 -30.66
N LEU A 45 17.56 -11.49 -29.33
CA LEU A 45 17.47 -12.70 -28.52
C LEU A 45 16.02 -13.06 -28.14
N TYR A 46 15.04 -12.26 -28.56
CA TYR A 46 13.66 -12.42 -28.12
C TYR A 46 12.93 -13.43 -29.00
N ILE A 47 12.41 -14.48 -28.37
CA ILE A 47 11.52 -15.44 -29.00
C ILE A 47 10.12 -14.82 -29.03
N CYS A 48 9.77 -14.20 -30.15
CA CYS A 48 8.41 -13.70 -30.38
C CYS A 48 7.46 -14.88 -30.59
N LYS A 49 6.62 -15.18 -29.61
CA LYS A 49 5.50 -16.11 -29.78
C LYS A 49 4.34 -15.40 -30.47
N GLU A 50 3.66 -16.10 -31.37
CA GLU A 50 2.45 -15.59 -32.03
C GLU A 50 1.39 -15.23 -30.98
N PRO A 51 0.60 -14.16 -31.19
CA PRO A 51 -0.43 -13.76 -30.25
C PRO A 51 -1.50 -14.86 -30.16
N GLN A 52 -1.56 -15.59 -29.05
CA GLN A 52 -2.73 -16.40 -28.72
C GLN A 52 -3.94 -15.46 -28.66
N GLY A 53 -5.06 -15.86 -29.27
CA GLY A 53 -6.27 -15.05 -29.34
C GLY A 53 -6.73 -14.53 -27.98
N ASN A 54 -7.68 -13.58 -27.98
CA ASN A 54 -8.08 -12.92 -26.74
C ASN A 54 -8.97 -13.82 -25.88
N ILE A 55 -8.34 -14.69 -25.07
CA ILE A 55 -8.98 -15.63 -24.14
C ILE A 55 -9.96 -14.90 -23.20
N ILE A 56 -9.68 -13.65 -22.82
CA ILE A 56 -10.55 -12.85 -21.95
C ILE A 56 -11.89 -12.55 -22.65
N VAL A 57 -11.86 -12.30 -23.96
CA VAL A 57 -13.07 -12.07 -24.76
C VAL A 57 -13.87 -13.37 -24.90
N GLU A 58 -13.21 -14.52 -25.05
CA GLU A 58 -13.89 -15.81 -25.12
C GLU A 58 -14.53 -16.20 -23.78
N VAL A 59 -13.82 -16.02 -22.67
CA VAL A 59 -14.31 -16.27 -21.31
C VAL A 59 -15.48 -15.33 -20.97
N SER A 60 -15.38 -14.04 -21.28
CA SER A 60 -16.47 -13.08 -21.03
C SER A 60 -17.70 -13.34 -21.89
N LYS A 61 -17.53 -13.77 -23.15
CA LYS A 61 -18.63 -14.24 -24.02
C LYS A 61 -19.26 -15.52 -23.47
N CYS A 62 -18.46 -16.47 -22.99
CA CYS A 62 -18.93 -17.70 -22.37
C CYS A 62 -19.75 -17.42 -21.11
N ILE A 63 -19.27 -16.55 -20.21
CA ILE A 63 -19.99 -16.14 -18.99
C ILE A 63 -21.28 -15.41 -19.33
N SER A 64 -21.22 -14.42 -20.23
CA SER A 64 -22.40 -13.64 -20.65
C SER A 64 -23.46 -14.53 -21.30
N HIS A 65 -23.05 -15.47 -22.18
CA HIS A 65 -23.97 -16.41 -22.82
C HIS A 65 -24.57 -17.39 -21.81
N ALA A 66 -23.75 -17.96 -20.91
CA ALA A 66 -24.22 -18.83 -19.84
C ALA A 66 -25.25 -18.13 -18.95
N LEU A 67 -25.01 -16.87 -18.56
CA LEU A 67 -25.95 -16.06 -17.78
C LEU A 67 -27.26 -15.84 -18.53
N VAL A 68 -27.21 -15.34 -19.77
CA VAL A 68 -28.42 -15.05 -20.56
C VAL A 68 -29.27 -16.31 -20.77
N VAL A 69 -28.64 -17.45 -21.07
CA VAL A 69 -29.35 -18.72 -21.23
C VAL A 69 -29.87 -19.23 -19.89
N SER A 70 -29.11 -19.09 -18.79
CA SER A 70 -29.56 -19.47 -17.45
C SER A 70 -30.74 -18.63 -16.96
N PHE A 71 -30.85 -17.36 -17.36
CA PHE A 71 -32.00 -16.50 -17.04
C PHE A 71 -33.24 -16.80 -17.90
N LYS A 72 -33.05 -17.28 -19.13
CA LYS A 72 -34.15 -17.60 -20.07
C LYS A 72 -34.64 -19.05 -19.97
N SER A 73 -33.78 -19.97 -19.54
CA SER A 73 -34.09 -21.39 -19.50
C SER A 73 -34.65 -21.81 -18.14
N LYS A 74 -35.70 -22.66 -18.14
CA LYS A 74 -36.20 -23.35 -16.94
C LYS A 74 -35.51 -24.70 -16.69
N GLN A 75 -34.58 -25.11 -17.54
CA GLN A 75 -33.86 -26.38 -17.35
C GLN A 75 -32.86 -26.27 -16.19
N LYS A 76 -32.91 -27.23 -15.26
CA LYS A 76 -31.94 -27.36 -14.18
C LYS A 76 -30.72 -28.14 -14.69
N LYS A 77 -29.62 -27.45 -14.98
CA LYS A 77 -28.28 -28.06 -15.06
C LYS A 77 -27.60 -27.99 -13.69
N GLU A 78 -26.63 -28.87 -13.41
CA GLU A 78 -25.92 -28.89 -12.12
C GLU A 78 -25.14 -27.60 -11.84
N HIS A 79 -24.57 -26.97 -12.87
CA HIS A 79 -23.92 -25.67 -12.76
C HIS A 79 -24.44 -24.71 -13.82
N TRP A 80 -24.69 -23.44 -13.46
CA TRP A 80 -25.24 -22.43 -14.36
C TRP A 80 -24.38 -22.21 -15.62
N LEU A 81 -23.06 -22.38 -15.48
CA LEU A 81 -22.08 -22.26 -16.57
C LEU A 81 -22.19 -23.36 -17.64
N ASP A 82 -22.82 -24.49 -17.33
CA ASP A 82 -23.01 -25.61 -18.27
C ASP A 82 -24.08 -25.28 -19.34
N HIS A 83 -24.81 -24.18 -19.18
CA HIS A 83 -25.68 -23.62 -20.23
C HIS A 83 -24.90 -23.05 -21.42
N ALA A 84 -23.59 -22.85 -21.29
CA ALA A 84 -22.73 -22.46 -22.41
C ALA A 84 -22.26 -23.66 -23.28
N ALA A 85 -22.52 -24.91 -22.86
CA ALA A 85 -22.07 -26.11 -23.57
C ALA A 85 -22.61 -26.25 -25.00
N ASP A 86 -23.64 -25.48 -25.33
CA ASP A 86 -24.27 -25.48 -26.65
C ASP A 86 -23.43 -24.72 -27.70
N LYS A 87 -22.53 -23.83 -27.25
CA LYS A 87 -21.75 -22.93 -28.11
C LYS A 87 -20.24 -22.93 -27.82
N PHE A 88 -19.83 -23.37 -26.63
CA PHE A 88 -18.44 -23.32 -26.17
C PHE A 88 -17.94 -24.72 -25.79
N ASP A 89 -16.64 -24.94 -25.96
CA ASP A 89 -16.00 -26.22 -25.62
C ASP A 89 -16.05 -26.50 -24.11
N LYS A 90 -16.18 -27.78 -23.76
CA LYS A 90 -16.24 -28.25 -22.37
C LYS A 90 -14.97 -27.90 -21.59
N THR A 91 -13.82 -27.87 -22.27
CA THR A 91 -12.54 -27.45 -21.66
C THR A 91 -12.60 -25.99 -21.23
N LEU A 92 -13.06 -25.08 -22.10
CA LEU A 92 -13.22 -23.65 -21.81
C LEU A 92 -14.19 -23.41 -20.64
N ILE A 93 -15.29 -24.16 -20.59
CA ILE A 93 -16.29 -24.06 -19.49
C ILE A 93 -15.66 -24.50 -18.17
N SER A 94 -14.92 -25.61 -18.16
CA SER A 94 -14.23 -26.11 -16.97
C SER A 94 -13.16 -25.13 -16.46
N HIS A 95 -12.35 -24.58 -17.38
CA HIS A 95 -11.37 -23.54 -17.05
C HIS A 95 -12.05 -22.26 -16.51
N THR A 96 -13.15 -21.83 -17.13
CA THR A 96 -13.90 -20.65 -16.67
C THR A 96 -14.48 -20.88 -15.27
N LYS A 97 -14.96 -22.08 -14.97
CA LYS A 97 -15.44 -22.45 -13.63
C LYS A 97 -14.33 -22.38 -12.58
N ALA A 98 -13.14 -22.90 -12.90
CA ALA A 98 -11.98 -22.81 -12.02
C ALA A 98 -11.55 -21.35 -11.79
N VAL A 99 -11.50 -20.54 -12.86
CA VAL A 99 -11.16 -19.12 -12.76
C VAL A 99 -12.16 -18.35 -11.90
N LEU A 100 -13.46 -18.59 -12.03
CA LEU A 100 -14.48 -17.95 -11.19
C LEU A 100 -14.35 -18.37 -9.72
N GLN A 101 -14.01 -19.62 -9.44
CA GLN A 101 -13.77 -20.10 -8.08
C GLN A 101 -12.51 -19.47 -7.46
N VAL A 102 -11.44 -19.30 -8.25
CA VAL A 102 -10.23 -18.59 -7.83
C VAL A 102 -10.53 -17.10 -7.64
N LEU A 103 -11.28 -16.47 -8.53
CA LEU A 103 -11.66 -15.06 -8.40
C LEU A 103 -12.42 -14.81 -7.09
N PHE A 104 -13.36 -15.70 -6.73
CA PHE A 104 -14.08 -15.63 -5.47
C PHE A 104 -13.13 -15.75 -4.26
N LEU A 105 -12.16 -16.67 -4.31
CA LEU A 105 -11.13 -16.81 -3.27
C LEU A 105 -10.28 -15.55 -3.11
N PHE A 106 -10.09 -14.78 -4.18
CA PHE A 106 -9.26 -13.58 -4.21
C PHE A 106 -10.03 -12.29 -3.82
N ILE A 107 -11.34 -12.33 -3.57
CA ILE A 107 -12.11 -11.15 -3.12
C ILE A 107 -11.52 -10.44 -1.88
N PRO A 108 -11.00 -11.15 -0.86
CA PRO A 108 -10.37 -10.48 0.30
C PRO A 108 -9.01 -9.84 -0.01
N LEU A 109 -8.36 -10.18 -1.13
CA LEU A 109 -7.00 -9.74 -1.44
C LEU A 109 -6.93 -8.22 -1.73
N PRO A 110 -7.82 -7.62 -2.54
CA PRO A 110 -7.90 -6.16 -2.67
C PRO A 110 -8.10 -5.43 -1.34
N LEU A 111 -8.91 -5.98 -0.43
CA LEU A 111 -9.11 -5.37 0.89
C LEU A 111 -7.82 -5.37 1.71
N PHE A 112 -7.07 -6.48 1.67
CA PHE A 112 -5.76 -6.55 2.31
C PHE A 112 -4.78 -5.51 1.74
N TRP A 113 -4.69 -5.38 0.42
CA TRP A 113 -3.83 -4.37 -0.21
C TRP A 113 -4.27 -2.94 0.09
N ALA A 114 -5.58 -2.67 0.10
CA ALA A 114 -6.12 -1.36 0.47
C ALA A 114 -5.79 -0.98 1.93
N LEU A 115 -5.68 -1.96 2.83
CA LEU A 115 -5.20 -1.76 4.19
C LEU A 115 -3.68 -1.58 4.22
N PHE A 116 -2.92 -2.45 3.54
CA PHE A 116 -1.46 -2.39 3.50
C PHE A 116 -0.93 -1.05 2.95
N ASP A 117 -1.55 -0.54 1.88
CA ASP A 117 -1.16 0.73 1.26
C ASP A 117 -1.39 1.95 2.17
N GLN A 118 -2.20 1.83 3.24
CA GLN A 118 -2.36 2.91 4.23
C GLN A 118 -1.10 3.15 5.07
N GLN A 119 -0.21 2.15 5.16
CA GLN A 119 1.09 2.34 5.80
C GLN A 119 1.91 3.44 5.12
N GLY A 120 1.84 3.51 3.79
CA GLY A 120 2.58 4.49 2.99
C GLY A 120 2.02 5.92 3.05
N SER A 121 0.83 6.11 3.65
CA SER A 121 0.13 7.40 3.70
C SER A 121 -0.28 7.74 5.12
N ARG A 122 -1.36 7.12 5.63
CA ARG A 122 -1.93 7.39 6.95
C ARG A 122 -0.92 7.20 8.08
N TRP A 123 -0.14 6.12 8.06
CA TRP A 123 0.85 5.91 9.12
C TRP A 123 2.04 6.85 9.01
N THR A 124 2.36 7.31 7.80
CA THR A 124 3.37 8.36 7.59
C THR A 124 2.88 9.69 8.16
N PHE A 125 1.61 10.06 7.97
CA PHE A 125 0.99 11.22 8.62
C PHE A 125 0.87 11.08 10.13
N GLN A 126 0.59 9.88 10.65
CA GLN A 126 0.61 9.62 12.09
C GLN A 126 2.02 9.85 12.64
N ALA A 127 3.05 9.36 11.93
CA ALA A 127 4.45 9.54 12.31
C ALA A 127 4.93 11.01 12.28
N THR A 128 4.36 11.89 11.44
CA THR A 128 4.69 13.34 11.47
C THR A 128 4.22 14.02 12.76
N ARG A 129 3.29 13.40 13.49
CA ARG A 129 2.77 13.88 14.78
C ARG A 129 3.42 13.22 15.98
N MET A 130 4.38 12.32 15.76
CA MET A 130 5.13 11.63 16.79
C MET A 130 6.52 12.23 16.93
N ASP A 131 7.13 12.07 18.09
CA ASP A 131 8.54 12.39 18.27
C ASP A 131 9.41 11.35 17.54
N GLY A 132 10.16 11.81 16.55
CA GLY A 132 11.09 11.01 15.76
C GLY A 132 12.55 11.09 16.25
N SER A 133 12.80 11.76 17.38
CA SER A 133 14.16 11.94 17.90
C SER A 133 14.64 10.68 18.64
N LEU A 134 15.72 10.06 18.14
CA LEU A 134 16.45 8.98 18.83
C LEU A 134 17.65 9.51 19.64
N GLY A 135 17.66 10.81 19.94
CA GLY A 135 18.77 11.51 20.59
C GLY A 135 19.93 11.83 19.64
N TRP A 136 20.49 10.83 18.95
CA TRP A 136 21.62 10.99 18.01
C TRP A 136 21.20 11.12 16.54
N PHE A 137 19.95 10.80 16.22
CA PHE A 137 19.41 10.89 14.87
C PHE A 137 17.91 11.12 14.91
N THR A 138 17.40 12.02 14.07
CA THR A 138 15.96 12.26 13.92
C THR A 138 15.45 11.48 12.72
N ILE A 139 14.62 10.47 12.97
CA ILE A 139 13.99 9.67 11.92
C ILE A 139 12.89 10.51 11.26
N LYS A 140 13.04 10.77 9.95
CA LYS A 140 12.00 11.46 9.18
C LYS A 140 10.79 10.52 8.99
N PRO A 141 9.55 11.01 9.04
CA PRO A 141 8.34 10.16 8.91
C PRO A 141 8.35 9.24 7.68
N ASP A 142 8.78 9.72 6.52
CA ASP A 142 8.85 8.92 5.29
C ASP A 142 9.85 7.76 5.38
N GLN A 143 10.88 7.88 6.22
CA GLN A 143 11.88 6.84 6.43
C GLN A 143 11.33 5.63 7.20
N MET A 144 10.19 5.78 7.89
CA MET A 144 9.51 4.67 8.57
C MET A 144 9.14 3.53 7.59
N GLN A 145 8.90 3.87 6.32
CA GLN A 145 8.56 2.89 5.27
C GLN A 145 9.71 1.92 4.96
N VAL A 146 10.95 2.29 5.31
CA VAL A 146 12.14 1.46 5.10
C VAL A 146 12.13 0.24 6.03
N ILE A 147 11.43 0.31 7.16
CA ILE A 147 11.29 -0.84 8.08
C ILE A 147 10.58 -2.01 7.40
N ASN A 148 9.64 -1.76 6.49
CA ASN A 148 8.87 -2.82 5.82
C ASN A 148 9.77 -3.83 5.05
N PRO A 149 10.61 -3.43 4.08
CA PRO A 149 11.49 -4.37 3.40
C PRO A 149 12.50 -5.05 4.33
N PHE A 150 12.98 -4.38 5.38
CA PHE A 150 13.82 -5.02 6.40
C PHE A 150 13.09 -6.11 7.17
N LEU A 151 11.84 -5.86 7.60
CA LEU A 151 11.00 -6.85 8.26
C LEU A 151 10.70 -8.01 7.32
N ILE A 152 10.41 -7.78 6.04
CA ILE A 152 10.21 -8.86 5.07
C ILE A 152 11.48 -9.72 4.94
N LEU A 153 12.65 -9.10 4.82
CA LEU A 153 13.92 -9.81 4.71
C LEU A 153 14.23 -10.66 5.95
N ALA A 154 13.87 -10.17 7.14
CA ALA A 154 14.04 -10.91 8.39
C ALA A 154 12.96 -11.99 8.60
N PHE A 155 11.70 -11.69 8.27
CA PHE A 155 10.56 -12.55 8.56
C PHE A 155 10.40 -13.69 7.56
N ILE A 156 10.74 -13.55 6.28
CA ILE A 156 10.67 -14.68 5.34
C ILE A 156 11.47 -15.89 5.84
N PRO A 157 12.80 -15.80 6.12
CA PRO A 157 13.57 -16.95 6.59
C PRO A 157 13.12 -17.43 7.98
N LEU A 158 12.69 -16.52 8.86
CA LEU A 158 12.14 -16.87 10.17
C LEU A 158 10.86 -17.70 10.04
N PHE A 159 9.94 -17.28 9.17
CA PHE A 159 8.67 -17.95 8.98
C PHE A 159 8.84 -19.30 8.28
N ASP A 160 9.66 -19.37 7.23
CA ASP A 160 9.87 -20.59 6.45
C ASP A 160 10.71 -21.63 7.19
N SER A 161 11.74 -21.21 7.94
CA SER A 161 12.67 -22.16 8.59
C SER A 161 12.26 -22.53 10.01
N PHE A 162 11.57 -21.66 10.74
CA PHE A 162 11.28 -21.88 12.16
C PHE A 162 9.78 -21.93 12.47
N ILE A 163 9.02 -20.91 12.08
CA ILE A 163 7.62 -20.77 12.51
C ILE A 163 6.71 -21.79 11.82
N TYR A 164 6.70 -21.86 10.49
CA TYR A 164 5.84 -22.80 9.76
C TYR A 164 6.18 -24.27 10.04
N PRO A 165 7.46 -24.70 10.11
CA PRO A 165 7.79 -26.07 10.51
C PRO A 165 7.31 -26.40 11.92
N SER A 166 7.40 -25.45 12.87
CA SER A 166 6.93 -25.66 14.24
C SER A 166 5.41 -25.75 14.33
N LEU A 167 4.70 -24.86 13.63
CA LEU A 167 3.24 -24.89 13.53
C LEU A 167 2.73 -26.17 12.83
N ALA A 168 3.46 -26.64 11.81
CA ALA A 168 3.15 -27.87 11.10
C ALA A 168 3.25 -29.10 12.01
N LYS A 169 4.21 -29.13 12.96
CA LYS A 169 4.29 -30.20 13.99
C LYS A 169 3.02 -30.24 14.85
N CYS A 170 2.42 -29.09 15.13
CA CYS A 170 1.16 -28.97 15.87
C CYS A 170 -0.10 -29.08 14.96
N LYS A 171 0.04 -29.41 13.67
CA LYS A 171 -1.03 -29.43 12.66
C LYS A 171 -1.79 -28.09 12.54
N LEU A 172 -1.16 -26.97 12.91
CA LEU A 172 -1.71 -25.62 12.81
C LEU A 172 -1.15 -24.93 11.55
N LEU A 173 -1.95 -24.09 10.87
CA LEU A 173 -1.53 -23.25 9.74
C LEU A 173 -0.80 -24.01 8.59
N VAL A 174 -1.22 -25.25 8.34
CA VAL A 174 -0.62 -26.12 7.32
C VAL A 174 -1.09 -25.73 5.92
N ARG A 175 -2.36 -25.33 5.77
CA ARG A 175 -2.94 -24.98 4.47
C ARG A 175 -2.60 -23.53 4.10
N PRO A 176 -2.31 -23.23 2.82
CA PRO A 176 -2.07 -21.85 2.36
C PRO A 176 -3.20 -20.88 2.74
N LEU A 177 -4.46 -21.34 2.66
CA LEU A 177 -5.61 -20.53 3.02
C LEU A 177 -5.63 -20.15 4.52
N GLN A 178 -5.19 -21.04 5.40
CA GLN A 178 -5.10 -20.74 6.84
C GLN A 178 -4.02 -19.69 7.12
N ARG A 179 -2.90 -19.75 6.39
CA ARG A 179 -1.83 -18.74 6.49
C ARG A 179 -2.32 -17.37 6.03
N LEU A 180 -3.10 -17.32 4.96
CA LEU A 180 -3.73 -16.09 4.48
C LEU A 180 -4.68 -15.49 5.53
N SER A 181 -5.57 -16.31 6.11
CA SER A 181 -6.49 -15.86 7.16
C SER A 181 -5.77 -15.39 8.43
N ALA A 182 -4.71 -16.10 8.86
CA ALA A 182 -3.90 -15.70 10.00
C ALA A 182 -3.17 -14.37 9.76
N GLY A 183 -2.63 -14.15 8.56
CA GLY A 183 -2.06 -12.87 8.16
C GLY A 183 -3.09 -11.74 8.18
N GLY A 184 -4.31 -12.00 7.71
CA GLY A 184 -5.43 -11.05 7.80
C GLY A 184 -5.79 -10.68 9.25
N LEU A 185 -5.80 -11.66 10.16
CA LEU A 185 -6.05 -11.40 11.59
C LEU A 185 -4.94 -10.55 12.21
N LEU A 186 -3.67 -10.85 11.90
CA LEU A 186 -2.54 -10.04 12.35
C LEU A 186 -2.59 -8.61 11.81
N ALA A 187 -3.01 -8.43 10.56
CA ALA A 187 -3.25 -7.10 10.00
C ALA A 187 -4.34 -6.36 10.78
N ALA A 188 -5.46 -7.01 11.10
CA ALA A 188 -6.52 -6.41 11.92
C ALA A 188 -6.00 -5.96 13.30
N VAL A 189 -5.17 -6.79 13.96
CA VAL A 189 -4.52 -6.42 15.23
C VAL A 189 -3.61 -5.21 15.06
N ALA A 190 -2.82 -5.14 13.99
CA ALA A 190 -1.95 -3.99 13.71
C ALA A 190 -2.75 -2.68 13.53
N PHE A 191 -3.91 -2.74 12.86
CA PHE A 191 -4.81 -1.59 12.73
C PHE A 191 -5.43 -1.17 14.07
N ILE A 192 -5.77 -2.13 14.94
CA ILE A 192 -6.24 -1.80 16.30
C ILE A 192 -5.15 -1.05 17.07
N VAL A 193 -3.90 -1.51 17.00
CA VAL A 193 -2.77 -0.83 17.65
C VAL A 193 -2.58 0.58 17.10
N SER A 194 -2.62 0.76 15.76
CA SER A 194 -2.51 2.08 15.13
C SER A 194 -3.67 3.01 15.53
N ALA A 195 -4.90 2.50 15.64
CA ALA A 195 -6.05 3.27 16.09
C ALA A 195 -5.93 3.69 17.57
N LEU A 196 -5.47 2.79 18.45
CA LEU A 196 -5.24 3.13 19.86
C LEU A 196 -4.14 4.19 20.01
N LEU A 197 -3.10 4.13 19.19
CA LEU A 197 -2.06 5.15 19.14
C LEU A 197 -2.62 6.50 18.69
N GLU A 198 -3.47 6.51 17.66
CA GLU A 198 -4.11 7.74 17.16
C GLU A 198 -4.94 8.44 18.24
N VAL A 199 -5.72 7.68 19.02
CA VAL A 199 -6.53 8.24 20.13
C VAL A 199 -5.63 8.92 21.19
N ARG A 200 -4.40 8.43 21.40
CA ARG A 200 -3.45 9.07 22.30
C ARG A 200 -2.83 10.32 21.68
N LEU A 201 -2.58 10.30 20.36
CA LEU A 201 -2.05 11.46 19.63
C LEU A 201 -3.07 12.59 19.53
N GLU A 202 -4.35 12.28 19.38
CA GLU A 202 -5.44 13.25 19.25
C GLU A 202 -5.51 14.22 20.44
N ALA A 203 -5.18 13.78 21.65
CA ALA A 203 -5.08 14.64 22.83
C ALA A 203 -3.99 15.74 22.69
N THR A 204 -3.04 15.54 21.80
CA THR A 204 -1.94 16.47 21.49
C THR A 204 -2.27 17.35 20.28
N TYR A 205 -3.41 17.11 19.62
CA TYR A 205 -3.76 17.84 18.40
C TYR A 205 -4.11 19.28 18.68
N ALA A 206 -3.85 20.09 17.65
CA ALA A 206 -4.21 21.48 17.65
C ALA A 206 -5.74 21.62 17.66
N VAL A 207 -6.32 22.07 18.78
CA VAL A 207 -7.73 22.48 18.82
C VAL A 207 -7.93 23.63 17.83
N LEU A 208 -8.80 23.42 16.84
CA LEU A 208 -9.19 24.43 15.85
C LEU A 208 -10.17 25.42 16.47
N PRO A 209 -10.12 26.72 16.13
CA PRO A 209 -11.07 27.70 16.66
C PRO A 209 -12.48 27.48 16.11
N ASP A 210 -13.49 27.69 16.97
CA ASP A 210 -14.90 27.66 16.59
C ASP A 210 -15.28 28.84 15.69
N VAL A 211 -16.45 28.75 15.05
CA VAL A 211 -16.97 29.78 14.13
C VAL A 211 -17.00 31.15 14.82
N GLY A 212 -16.28 32.12 14.25
CA GLY A 212 -16.18 33.49 14.77
C GLY A 212 -14.97 33.76 15.67
N GLN A 213 -14.14 32.75 15.95
CA GLN A 213 -12.88 32.90 16.68
C GLN A 213 -11.68 32.72 15.74
N ALA A 214 -10.57 33.40 16.04
CA ALA A 214 -9.30 33.23 15.34
C ALA A 214 -8.23 32.79 16.35
N GLN A 215 -7.44 31.77 15.99
CA GLN A 215 -6.34 31.28 16.82
C GLN A 215 -5.01 31.67 16.18
N LEU A 216 -4.16 32.38 16.92
CA LEU A 216 -2.77 32.68 16.56
C LEU A 216 -1.84 31.85 17.45
N ARG A 217 -0.98 31.02 16.86
CA ARG A 217 0.05 30.26 17.58
C ARG A 217 1.41 30.81 17.21
N VAL A 218 2.15 31.26 18.20
CA VAL A 218 3.50 31.79 18.04
C VAL A 218 4.45 30.83 18.75
N PHE A 219 5.44 30.33 18.01
CA PHE A 219 6.47 29.43 18.54
C PHE A 219 7.79 30.19 18.60
N ASN A 220 8.42 30.20 19.77
CA ASN A 220 9.77 30.73 19.91
C ASN A 220 10.78 29.69 19.41
N GLY A 221 11.47 30.00 18.31
CA GLY A 221 12.52 29.15 17.74
C GLY A 221 13.93 29.50 18.22
N LEU A 222 14.06 30.49 19.12
CA LEU A 222 15.34 30.98 19.63
C LEU A 222 15.58 30.42 21.05
N GLU A 223 16.85 30.27 21.43
CA GLU A 223 17.24 29.86 22.80
C GLU A 223 17.09 30.98 23.84
N CYS A 224 16.37 32.06 23.53
CA CYS A 224 16.19 33.22 24.41
C CYS A 224 14.72 33.64 24.52
N ASP A 225 14.35 34.21 25.66
CA ASP A 225 12.97 34.65 25.92
C ASP A 225 12.57 35.82 25.01
N VAL A 226 11.46 35.67 24.29
CA VAL A 226 10.92 36.72 23.42
C VAL A 226 9.66 37.31 24.05
N HIS A 227 9.71 38.61 24.31
CA HIS A 227 8.55 39.38 24.76
C HIS A 227 7.71 39.85 23.55
N MET A 228 6.43 39.46 23.51
CA MET A 228 5.48 39.98 22.53
C MET A 228 4.52 40.98 23.16
N THR A 229 4.44 42.17 22.57
CA THR A 229 3.46 43.21 22.92
C THR A 229 2.44 43.36 21.80
N SER A 230 1.17 43.15 22.12
CA SER A 230 0.05 43.42 21.20
C SER A 230 -0.59 44.76 21.54
N THR A 231 -1.05 45.48 20.51
CA THR A 231 -1.89 46.68 20.64
C THR A 231 -3.34 46.35 21.03
N LEU A 232 -3.72 45.06 21.02
CA LEU A 232 -5.00 44.59 21.55
C LEU A 232 -4.90 44.50 23.08
N THR A 233 -5.80 45.19 23.78
CA THR A 233 -5.80 45.42 25.25
C THR A 233 -5.82 44.16 26.13
N SER A 234 -5.91 42.95 25.57
CA SER A 234 -6.05 41.68 26.29
C SER A 234 -5.05 40.59 25.92
N VAL A 235 -4.04 40.86 25.09
CA VAL A 235 -3.09 39.81 24.63
C VAL A 235 -1.63 40.27 24.82
N SER A 236 -1.16 40.25 26.06
CA SER A 236 0.26 40.36 26.39
C SER A 236 0.72 39.10 27.12
N GLY A 237 1.86 38.55 26.73
CA GLY A 237 2.39 37.31 27.30
C GLY A 237 3.85 37.08 26.91
N ASN A 238 4.54 36.27 27.70
CA ASN A 238 5.90 35.81 27.42
C ASN A 238 5.82 34.45 26.71
N ILE A 239 6.64 34.26 25.69
CA ILE A 239 6.80 32.97 25.02
C ILE A 239 8.20 32.49 25.37
N ASN A 240 8.25 31.48 26.23
CA ASN A 240 9.49 30.77 26.55
C ASN A 240 9.79 29.80 25.39
#